data_AF-A0A0C9UUI6-F1
#
_entry.id   AF-A0A0C9UUI6-F1
#
_cell.length_a   1.000
_cell.length_b   1.000
_cell.length_c   1.000
_cell.angle_alpha   90.00
_cell.angle_beta   90.00
_cell.angle_gamma   90.00
#
_symmetry.space_group_name_H-M   'P 1'
#
loop_
_entity.id
_entity.type
_entity.pdbx_description
1 polymer ?
#
loop_
_entity_poly.entity_id
_entity_poly.type
_entity_poly.pdbx_seq_one_letter_code
_entity_poly.pdbx_strand_id
1 'polypeptide(L)'
;MFWDIAGTKACCLLDSGCEGIMISSDFVKANKLPKFELEKPVILQLACMGSKSTVQYELTAKILLSKEKYDEYFDITNVDYYDIILGTLFLHRFEILLDFKKNCVQMVSPSIVATYGSSKPGRRGIKQRIYGVQTRISINESDIPVLREAWQNRYVDIFGDIPLELPPFREVNHEIKLIDPTKVIRYRTPRCPETLKEQLIDKINQYVTAGWWRQTSTQQAVPVTG
;
A
#
# COMPACT_ATOMS: atom_id res chain seq x y z
N MET A 1 -20.65 0.76 5.18
CA MET A 1 -21.38 -0.28 5.96
C MET A 1 -21.51 0.16 7.40
N PHE A 2 -22.27 -0.53 8.26
CA PHE A 2 -22.44 -0.09 9.66
C PHE A 2 -22.11 -1.18 10.66
N TRP A 3 -21.30 -0.85 11.67
CA TRP A 3 -21.01 -1.71 12.81
C TRP A 3 -21.16 -0.95 14.13
N ASP A 4 -21.35 -1.69 15.22
CA ASP A 4 -21.48 -1.11 16.55
C ASP A 4 -20.11 -1.02 17.22
N ILE A 5 -19.80 0.18 17.69
CA ILE A 5 -18.53 0.59 18.27
C ILE A 5 -18.86 1.31 19.56
N ALA A 6 -18.42 0.71 20.68
CA ALA A 6 -18.73 1.17 22.02
C ALA A 6 -20.23 1.37 22.29
N GLY A 7 -21.10 0.60 21.64
CA GLY A 7 -22.56 0.70 21.79
C GLY A 7 -23.22 1.69 20.82
N THR A 8 -22.46 2.33 19.94
CA THR A 8 -22.98 3.26 18.93
C THR A 8 -22.73 2.73 17.52
N LYS A 9 -23.76 2.83 16.68
CA LYS A 9 -23.66 2.47 15.26
C LYS A 9 -22.76 3.48 14.51
N ALA A 10 -21.68 3.00 13.92
CA ALA A 10 -20.70 3.77 13.17
C ALA A 10 -20.74 3.39 11.68
N CYS A 11 -20.58 4.37 10.79
CA CYS A 11 -20.37 4.17 9.36
C CYS A 11 -18.92 3.76 9.09
N CYS A 12 -18.70 2.52 8.68
CA CYS A 12 -17.39 1.94 8.44
C CYS A 12 -17.08 1.79 6.95
N LEU A 13 -15.81 2.05 6.60
CA LEU A 13 -15.17 1.69 5.34
C LEU A 13 -14.22 0.50 5.56
N LEU A 14 -14.29 -0.51 4.70
CA LEU A 14 -13.28 -1.58 4.62
C LEU A 14 -12.28 -1.18 3.55
N ASP A 15 -11.02 -0.98 3.92
CA ASP A 15 -9.99 -0.49 3.02
C ASP A 15 -8.77 -1.41 3.03
N SER A 16 -8.65 -2.25 2.00
CA SER A 16 -7.48 -3.12 1.81
C SER A 16 -6.20 -2.37 1.42
N GLY A 17 -6.30 -1.07 1.10
CA GLY A 17 -5.17 -0.19 0.82
C GLY A 17 -4.64 0.54 2.05
N CYS A 18 -5.32 0.43 3.19
CA CYS A 18 -4.94 1.05 4.45
C CYS A 18 -4.32 0.02 5.40
N GLU A 19 -3.21 0.32 6.06
CA GLU A 19 -2.65 -0.62 7.06
C GLU A 19 -3.38 -0.54 8.40
N GLY A 20 -3.70 0.67 8.85
CA GLY A 20 -4.20 0.96 10.20
C GLY A 20 -5.71 0.89 10.36
N ILE A 21 -6.15 0.94 11.62
CA ILE A 21 -7.56 1.10 11.97
C ILE A 21 -7.73 2.53 12.47
N MET A 22 -8.58 3.30 11.81
CA MET A 22 -8.79 4.71 12.10
C MET A 22 -10.21 4.98 12.58
N ILE A 23 -10.34 5.92 13.50
CA ILE A 23 -11.62 6.44 13.97
C ILE A 23 -11.65 7.96 13.85
N SER A 24 -12.78 8.48 13.35
CA SER A 24 -12.97 9.91 13.18
C SER A 24 -12.97 10.64 14.52
N SER A 25 -12.21 11.73 14.58
CA SER A 25 -12.15 12.58 15.77
C SER A 25 -13.53 13.12 16.17
N ASP A 26 -14.45 13.30 15.21
CA ASP A 26 -15.80 13.79 15.48
C ASP A 26 -16.70 12.70 16.06
N PHE A 27 -16.56 11.45 15.59
CA PHE A 27 -17.25 10.30 16.19
C PHE A 27 -16.81 10.10 17.65
N VAL A 28 -15.52 10.23 17.93
CA VAL A 28 -14.96 10.15 19.29
C VAL A 28 -15.55 11.24 20.20
N LYS A 29 -15.58 12.49 19.73
CA LYS A 29 -16.15 13.63 20.48
C LYS A 29 -17.64 13.44 20.75
N ALA A 30 -18.41 13.06 19.74
CA ALA A 30 -19.87 12.89 19.84
C ALA A 30 -20.25 11.80 20.86
N ASN A 31 -19.47 10.72 20.91
CA ASN A 31 -19.70 9.58 21.80
C ASN A 31 -18.95 9.68 23.14
N LYS A 32 -18.17 10.75 23.36
CA LYS A 32 -17.37 10.96 24.57
C LYS A 32 -16.47 9.77 24.91
N LEU A 33 -15.87 9.17 23.87
CA LEU A 33 -14.99 8.01 24.05
C LEU A 33 -13.66 8.43 24.70
N PRO A 34 -13.11 7.62 25.62
CA PRO A 34 -11.82 7.89 26.24
C PRO A 34 -10.72 7.82 25.17
N LYS A 35 -9.83 8.80 25.19
CA LYS A 35 -8.66 8.87 24.30
C LYS A 35 -7.39 9.01 25.11
N PHE A 36 -6.31 8.44 24.60
CA PHE A 36 -4.97 8.49 25.19
C PHE A 36 -4.05 9.26 24.24
N GLU A 37 -3.17 10.08 24.81
CA GLU A 37 -2.19 10.83 24.03
C GLU A 37 -0.94 9.98 23.81
N LEU A 38 -0.48 9.92 22.57
CA LEU A 38 0.72 9.18 22.19
C LEU A 38 1.98 9.95 22.63
N GLU A 39 2.93 9.27 23.27
CA GLU A 39 4.23 9.86 23.62
C GLU A 39 4.99 10.39 22.39
N LYS A 40 4.80 9.74 21.24
CA LYS A 40 5.41 10.13 19.96
C LYS A 40 4.33 10.13 18.88
N PRO A 41 4.03 11.28 18.27
CA PRO A 41 3.08 11.34 17.16
C PRO A 41 3.50 10.41 16.01
N VAL A 42 2.56 9.65 15.49
CA VAL A 42 2.77 8.76 14.35
C VAL A 42 2.34 9.48 13.08
N ILE A 43 3.23 9.57 12.08
CA ILE A 43 2.90 10.16 10.79
C ILE A 43 2.14 9.10 9.98
N LEU A 44 0.87 9.36 9.65
CA LEU A 44 0.14 8.52 8.71
C LEU A 44 0.53 8.91 7.29
N GLN A 45 1.06 7.94 6.56
CA GLN A 45 1.71 8.25 5.31
C GLN A 45 0.75 8.40 4.12
N LEU A 46 -0.51 7.98 4.22
CA LEU A 46 -1.55 8.15 3.19
C LEU A 46 -2.95 7.99 3.83
N ALA A 47 -3.96 8.64 3.22
CA ALA A 47 -5.41 8.65 3.55
C ALA A 47 -6.01 9.90 4.23
N CYS A 48 -5.32 11.05 4.26
CA CYS A 48 -5.95 12.31 4.69
C CYS A 48 -5.78 13.41 3.62
N MET A 49 -6.90 14.03 3.26
CA MET A 49 -6.93 15.23 2.40
C MET A 49 -6.31 16.40 3.17
N GLY A 50 -5.22 16.97 2.63
CA GLY A 50 -4.59 18.16 3.20
C GLY A 50 -3.69 17.87 4.40
N SER A 51 -2.38 18.04 4.19
CA SER A 51 -1.29 17.90 5.17
C SER A 51 -1.00 16.47 5.66
N LYS A 52 0.29 16.22 5.96
CA LYS A 52 0.75 15.02 6.68
C LYS A 52 -0.04 14.95 7.99
N SER A 53 -0.99 14.02 8.09
CA SER A 53 -1.77 13.86 9.31
C SER A 53 -0.94 13.09 10.33
N THR A 54 -0.64 13.74 11.46
CA THR A 54 0.00 13.10 12.61
C THR A 54 -1.08 12.61 13.55
N VAL A 55 -1.11 11.29 13.81
CA VAL A 55 -1.91 10.73 14.90
C VAL A 55 -1.23 11.11 16.20
N GLN A 56 -1.96 11.85 17.02
CA GLN A 56 -1.53 12.27 18.36
C GLN A 56 -2.29 11.52 19.45
N TYR A 57 -3.41 10.92 19.11
CA TYR A 57 -4.28 10.26 20.06
C TYR A 57 -4.69 8.88 19.57
N GLU A 58 -4.79 7.96 20.52
CA GLU A 58 -5.24 6.58 20.32
C GLU A 58 -6.44 6.30 21.22
N LEU A 59 -7.22 5.28 20.88
CA LEU A 59 -8.23 4.73 21.78
C LEU A 59 -8.37 3.22 21.60
N THR A 60 -8.83 2.56 22.66
CA THR A 60 -9.29 1.17 22.58
C THR A 60 -10.79 1.13 22.83
N ALA A 61 -11.56 0.57 21.90
CA ALA A 61 -13.01 0.47 22.00
C ALA A 61 -13.51 -0.92 21.61
N LYS A 62 -14.67 -1.30 22.14
CA LYS A 62 -15.31 -2.56 21.80
C LYS A 62 -16.02 -2.46 20.46
N ILE A 63 -15.68 -3.32 19.53
CA ILE A 63 -16.42 -3.55 18.29
C ILE A 63 -17.33 -4.76 18.45
N LEU A 64 -18.60 -4.63 18.08
CA LEU A 64 -19.55 -5.74 18.02
C LEU A 64 -19.58 -6.29 16.59
N LEU A 65 -19.00 -7.47 16.42
CA LEU A 65 -18.97 -8.18 15.14
C LEU A 65 -19.82 -9.43 15.24
N SER A 66 -20.82 -9.53 14.37
CA SER A 66 -21.85 -10.57 14.41
C SER A 66 -22.60 -10.60 15.75
N LYS A 67 -22.09 -11.33 16.75
CA LYS A 67 -22.64 -11.43 18.11
C LYS A 67 -21.57 -11.37 19.21
N GLU A 68 -20.31 -11.18 18.83
CA GLU A 68 -19.16 -11.17 19.74
C GLU A 68 -18.58 -9.77 19.83
N LYS A 69 -18.02 -9.45 21.02
CA LYS A 69 -17.40 -8.16 21.29
C LYS A 69 -15.89 -8.34 21.33
N TYR A 70 -15.18 -7.55 20.53
CA TYR A 70 -13.71 -7.55 20.50
C TYR A 70 -13.19 -6.19 20.93
N ASP A 71 -12.11 -6.16 21.71
CA ASP A 71 -11.40 -4.92 22.00
C ASP A 71 -10.46 -4.62 20.83
N GLU A 72 -10.65 -3.48 20.20
CA GLU A 72 -9.83 -3.03 19.08
C GLU A 72 -9.19 -1.68 19.36
N TYR A 73 -7.97 -1.55 18.85
CA TYR A 73 -7.19 -0.33 18.89
C TYR A 73 -7.52 0.55 17.67
N PHE A 74 -7.67 1.84 17.89
CA PHE A 74 -7.97 2.83 16.86
C PHE A 74 -7.03 4.03 16.97
N ASP A 75 -6.48 4.43 15.84
CA ASP A 75 -5.81 5.72 15.68
C ASP A 75 -6.86 6.81 15.45
N ILE A 76 -6.81 7.88 16.24
CA ILE A 76 -7.77 8.98 16.10
C ILE A 76 -7.28 9.94 15.02
N THR A 77 -8.06 10.09 13.97
CA THR A 77 -7.71 10.91 12.80
C THR A 77 -8.89 11.75 12.33
N ASN A 78 -8.61 12.74 11.49
CA ASN A 78 -9.66 13.46 10.79
C ASN A 78 -9.99 12.71 9.50
N VAL A 79 -10.95 11.80 9.58
CA VAL A 79 -11.46 11.06 8.43
C VAL A 79 -12.72 11.73 7.90
N ASP A 80 -12.75 11.98 6.60
CA ASP A 80 -13.95 12.51 5.93
C ASP A 80 -14.91 11.37 5.53
N TYR A 81 -16.22 11.63 5.59
CA TYR A 81 -17.34 10.78 5.15
C TYR A 81 -17.60 9.48 5.93
N TYR A 82 -16.61 8.94 6.64
CA TYR A 82 -16.74 7.72 7.43
C TYR A 82 -16.40 7.97 8.89
N ASP A 83 -17.09 7.26 9.78
CA ASP A 83 -16.77 7.28 11.20
C ASP A 83 -15.51 6.44 11.48
N ILE A 84 -15.31 5.36 10.70
CA ILE A 84 -14.22 4.40 10.88
C ILE A 84 -13.69 3.90 9.54
N ILE A 85 -12.37 3.78 9.43
CA ILE A 85 -11.69 3.04 8.35
C ILE A 85 -11.03 1.81 8.96
N LEU A 86 -11.31 0.64 8.40
CA LEU A 86 -10.78 -0.64 8.82
C LEU A 86 -9.79 -1.12 7.77
N GLY A 87 -8.51 -0.97 8.09
CA GLY A 87 -7.43 -1.38 7.23
C GLY A 87 -7.20 -2.89 7.18
N THR A 88 -6.23 -3.26 6.37
CA THR A 88 -5.74 -4.60 6.09
C THR A 88 -5.41 -5.40 7.35
N LEU A 89 -4.88 -4.80 8.43
CA LEU A 89 -4.65 -5.51 9.69
C LEU A 89 -5.95 -6.08 10.29
N PHE A 90 -7.02 -5.30 10.26
CA PHE A 90 -8.33 -5.74 10.71
C PHE A 90 -8.91 -6.80 9.78
N LEU A 91 -8.81 -6.58 8.46
CA LEU A 91 -9.35 -7.50 7.45
C LEU A 91 -8.70 -8.88 7.55
N HIS A 92 -7.38 -8.95 7.74
CA HIS A 92 -6.67 -10.22 7.92
C HIS A 92 -7.04 -10.91 9.23
N ARG A 93 -7.11 -10.15 10.34
CA ARG A 93 -7.40 -10.72 11.67
C ARG A 93 -8.75 -11.43 11.72
N PHE A 94 -9.75 -10.87 11.05
CA PHE A 94 -11.10 -11.41 11.02
C PHE A 94 -11.41 -12.20 9.73
N GLU A 95 -10.37 -12.52 8.95
CA GLU A 95 -10.48 -13.25 7.68
C GLU A 95 -11.65 -12.74 6.82
N ILE A 96 -11.70 -11.41 6.66
CA ILE A 96 -12.76 -10.73 5.94
C ILE A 96 -12.62 -11.01 4.45
N LEU A 97 -13.67 -11.57 3.85
CA LEU A 97 -13.80 -11.78 2.42
C LEU A 97 -14.77 -10.75 1.84
N LEU A 98 -14.25 -9.93 0.92
CA LEU A 98 -15.02 -8.96 0.15
C LEU A 98 -15.51 -9.63 -1.14
N ASP A 99 -16.79 -10.01 -1.19
CA ASP A 99 -17.41 -10.57 -2.40
C ASP A 99 -18.13 -9.46 -3.17
N PHE A 100 -17.43 -8.86 -4.13
CA PHE A 100 -17.97 -7.80 -4.98
C PHE A 100 -19.09 -8.29 -5.91
N LYS A 101 -19.08 -9.58 -6.29
CA LYS A 101 -20.12 -10.15 -7.16
C LYS A 101 -21.46 -10.25 -6.43
N LYS A 102 -21.43 -10.64 -5.15
CA LYS A 102 -22.61 -10.72 -4.29
C LYS A 102 -22.86 -9.44 -3.49
N ASN A 103 -21.97 -8.46 -3.60
CA ASN A 103 -21.97 -7.23 -2.81
C ASN A 103 -22.11 -7.51 -1.31
N CYS A 104 -21.38 -8.50 -0.81
CA CYS A 104 -21.44 -8.92 0.59
C CYS A 104 -20.05 -9.03 1.21
N VAL A 105 -20.03 -8.85 2.53
CA VAL A 105 -18.85 -9.03 3.36
C VAL A 105 -19.07 -10.31 4.14
N GLN A 106 -18.17 -11.26 4.00
CA GLN A 106 -18.18 -12.50 4.77
C GLN A 106 -17.04 -12.46 5.79
N MET A 107 -17.34 -12.88 7.00
CA MET A 107 -16.36 -13.04 8.05
C MET A 107 -16.24 -14.53 8.33
N VAL A 108 -15.05 -15.08 8.13
CA VAL A 108 -14.75 -16.42 8.61
C VAL A 108 -14.39 -16.27 10.08
N SER A 109 -15.27 -16.74 10.97
CA SER A 109 -15.03 -16.71 12.42
C SER A 109 -13.61 -17.21 12.71
N PRO A 110 -12.83 -16.54 13.59
CA PRO A 110 -11.45 -16.91 13.79
C PRO A 110 -11.37 -18.30 14.44
N SER A 111 -11.17 -19.32 13.61
CA SER A 111 -10.45 -20.52 14.02
C SER A 111 -9.01 -20.06 14.12
N ILE A 112 -8.41 -20.09 15.31
CA ILE A 112 -6.99 -19.71 15.50
C ILE A 112 -6.12 -20.66 14.66
N VAL A 113 -5.88 -20.32 13.40
CA VAL A 113 -4.96 -20.99 12.48
C VAL A 113 -4.36 -19.94 11.55
N ALA A 114 -3.62 -18.99 12.12
CA ALA A 114 -2.67 -18.20 11.35
C ALA A 114 -1.42 -19.06 11.07
N THR A 115 -1.46 -19.91 10.04
CA THR A 115 -0.26 -20.57 9.52
C THR A 115 0.32 -19.71 8.40
N TYR A 116 1.20 -18.79 8.76
CA TYR A 116 2.24 -18.32 7.85
C TYR A 116 3.57 -18.93 8.31
N GLY A 117 4.13 -19.81 7.50
CA GLY A 117 5.41 -20.46 7.76
C GLY A 117 5.27 -21.91 8.21
N SER A 118 5.58 -22.81 7.29
CA SER A 118 5.76 -24.24 7.50
C SER A 118 6.78 -24.54 8.61
N SER A 119 6.34 -25.20 9.69
CA SER A 119 7.18 -26.12 10.47
C SER A 119 6.32 -27.06 11.33
N LYS A 120 6.76 -28.31 11.45
CA LYS A 120 6.03 -29.53 11.89
C LYS A 120 5.48 -29.46 13.33
N PRO A 121 4.46 -30.28 13.68
CA PRO A 121 3.84 -30.25 15.01
C PRO A 121 4.67 -31.03 16.05
N GLY A 122 5.24 -30.31 17.01
CA GLY A 122 5.86 -30.86 18.22
C GLY A 122 5.01 -30.52 19.46
N ARG A 123 4.64 -31.54 20.21
CA ARG A 123 3.74 -31.51 21.39
C ARG A 123 4.22 -30.66 22.57
N ARG A 124 3.22 -30.10 23.28
CA ARG A 124 3.13 -29.75 24.71
C ARG A 124 4.00 -28.61 25.23
N GLY A 125 3.32 -27.58 25.74
CA GLY A 125 3.89 -26.58 26.64
C GLY A 125 3.05 -25.31 26.67
N ILE A 126 2.35 -25.09 27.78
CA ILE A 126 1.58 -23.89 28.11
C ILE A 126 2.43 -22.64 27.78
N LYS A 127 1.99 -21.82 26.83
CA LYS A 127 2.50 -20.46 26.66
C LYS A 127 1.31 -19.51 26.54
N GLN A 128 1.04 -18.82 27.65
CA GLN A 128 0.40 -17.53 27.64
C GLN A 128 1.12 -16.68 26.58
N ARG A 129 0.42 -16.27 25.53
CA ARG A 129 0.98 -15.34 24.55
C ARG A 129 -0.02 -14.22 24.35
N ILE A 130 0.31 -13.13 25.03
CA ILE A 130 -0.34 -11.83 25.02
C ILE A 130 -0.43 -11.38 23.55
N TYR A 131 -1.64 -11.31 23.00
CA TYR A 131 -1.92 -10.66 21.72
C TYR A 131 -2.42 -9.24 21.99
N GLY A 132 -1.53 -8.45 22.54
CA GLY A 132 -1.54 -6.99 22.53
C GLY A 132 -0.10 -6.61 22.24
N VAL A 133 0.12 -5.62 21.38
CA VAL A 133 1.38 -5.38 20.67
C VAL A 133 1.49 -6.35 19.48
N GLN A 134 1.10 -5.86 18.29
CA GLN A 134 1.90 -6.15 17.10
C GLN A 134 3.33 -6.03 17.60
N THR A 135 4.09 -7.11 17.74
CA THR A 135 5.53 -6.95 17.74
C THR A 135 5.77 -6.20 16.46
N ARG A 136 5.91 -4.87 16.57
CA ARG A 136 6.82 -4.11 15.76
C ARG A 136 8.04 -5.00 15.84
N ILE A 137 8.24 -5.82 14.82
CA ILE A 137 9.58 -6.31 14.54
C ILE A 137 10.32 -4.99 14.57
N SER A 138 11.14 -4.78 15.60
CA SER A 138 11.97 -3.59 15.66
C SER A 138 12.97 -3.81 14.54
N ILE A 139 12.52 -3.53 13.32
CA ILE A 139 13.33 -3.54 12.13
C ILE A 139 14.25 -2.35 12.38
N ASN A 140 15.45 -2.68 12.78
CA ASN A 140 16.48 -1.69 13.04
C ASN A 140 17.13 -1.35 11.69
N GLU A 141 17.81 -0.21 11.59
CA GLU A 141 18.53 0.14 10.35
C GLU A 141 19.55 -0.94 9.94
N SER A 142 20.05 -1.72 10.91
CA SER A 142 20.92 -2.88 10.70
C SER A 142 20.28 -4.00 9.88
N ASP A 143 18.96 -4.09 9.82
CA ASP A 143 18.23 -5.14 9.11
C ASP A 143 18.00 -4.76 7.63
N ILE A 144 18.15 -3.48 7.28
CA ILE A 144 17.91 -2.97 5.93
C ILE A 144 18.75 -3.69 4.86
N PRO A 145 20.06 -3.94 5.04
CA PRO A 145 20.85 -4.64 4.04
C PRO A 145 20.35 -6.07 3.80
N VAL A 146 20.03 -6.80 4.88
CA VAL A 146 19.56 -8.19 4.82
C VAL A 146 18.19 -8.28 4.13
N LEU A 147 17.27 -7.38 4.48
CA LEU A 147 15.95 -7.31 3.86
C LEU A 147 16.03 -6.93 2.38
N ARG A 148 16.91 -5.99 2.03
CA ARG A 148 17.15 -5.59 0.64
C ARG A 148 17.66 -6.77 -0.19
N GLU A 149 18.66 -7.48 0.30
CA GLU A 149 19.20 -8.65 -0.38
C GLU A 149 18.14 -9.76 -0.53
N ALA A 150 17.38 -10.03 0.54
CA ALA A 150 16.29 -11.00 0.48
C ALA A 150 15.21 -10.64 -0.55
N TRP A 151 14.87 -9.35 -0.68
CA TRP A 151 13.90 -8.89 -1.68
C TRP A 151 14.46 -8.91 -3.10
N GLN A 152 15.70 -8.49 -3.30
CA GLN A 152 16.36 -8.57 -4.60
C GLN A 152 16.43 -10.02 -5.10
N ASN A 153 16.81 -10.95 -4.22
CA ASN A 153 16.88 -12.38 -4.55
C ASN A 153 15.49 -12.98 -4.82
N ARG A 154 14.47 -12.55 -4.07
CA ARG A 154 13.10 -13.07 -4.22
C ARG A 154 12.43 -12.60 -5.51
N TYR A 155 12.72 -11.38 -5.95
CA TYR A 155 12.12 -10.74 -7.12
C TYR A 155 13.18 -10.44 -8.18
N VAL A 156 14.08 -11.40 -8.40
CA VAL A 156 15.18 -11.28 -9.37
C VAL A 156 14.66 -11.04 -10.80
N ASP A 157 13.44 -11.49 -11.10
CA ASP A 157 12.74 -11.24 -12.35
C ASP A 157 12.35 -9.77 -12.55
N ILE A 158 12.14 -9.02 -11.45
CA ILE A 158 11.79 -7.59 -11.46
C ILE A 158 13.06 -6.72 -11.34
N PHE A 159 14.01 -7.14 -10.50
CA PHE A 159 15.24 -6.38 -10.19
C PHE A 159 16.46 -6.78 -11.02
N GLY A 160 16.33 -7.78 -11.89
CA GLY A 160 17.39 -8.23 -12.79
C GLY A 160 17.65 -7.26 -13.94
N ASP A 161 18.60 -7.63 -14.80
CA ASP A 161 18.89 -6.87 -16.01
C ASP A 161 17.65 -6.81 -16.91
N ILE A 162 17.39 -5.64 -17.48
CA ILE A 162 16.27 -5.48 -18.40
C ILE A 162 16.65 -6.22 -19.70
N PRO A 163 15.90 -7.25 -20.12
CA PRO A 163 16.24 -8.03 -21.31
C PRO A 163 16.22 -7.11 -22.53
N LEU A 164 17.27 -7.12 -23.35
CA LEU A 164 17.42 -6.25 -24.53
C LEU A 164 16.52 -6.67 -25.72
N GLU A 165 15.26 -6.97 -25.42
CA GLU A 165 14.23 -7.34 -26.37
C GLU A 165 12.99 -6.51 -26.08
N LEU A 166 12.19 -6.21 -27.11
CA LEU A 166 10.90 -5.56 -26.90
C LEU A 166 9.95 -6.54 -26.22
N PRO A 167 9.15 -6.09 -25.24
CA PRO A 167 8.10 -6.94 -24.70
C PRO A 167 7.14 -7.36 -25.84
N PRO A 168 6.63 -8.60 -25.82
CA PRO A 168 5.70 -9.04 -26.84
C PRO A 168 4.44 -8.18 -26.82
N PHE A 169 3.82 -8.02 -28.00
CA PHE A 169 2.52 -7.38 -28.12
C PHE A 169 1.50 -8.09 -27.22
N ARG A 170 0.70 -7.30 -26.50
CA ARG A 170 -0.38 -7.80 -25.65
C ARG A 170 -1.66 -7.95 -26.49
N GLU A 171 -2.60 -8.76 -26.01
CA GLU A 171 -3.95 -8.91 -26.60
C GLU A 171 -4.65 -7.56 -26.78
N VAL A 172 -4.39 -6.62 -25.86
CA VAL A 172 -4.79 -5.22 -25.96
C VAL A 172 -3.54 -4.35 -25.97
N ASN A 173 -3.16 -3.82 -27.13
CA ASN A 173 -2.19 -2.74 -27.23
C ASN A 173 -2.96 -1.41 -27.30
N HIS A 174 -2.74 -0.55 -26.32
CA HIS A 174 -3.41 0.74 -26.25
C HIS A 174 -2.67 1.75 -27.14
N GLU A 175 -3.33 2.25 -28.18
CA GLU A 175 -2.84 3.34 -29.00
C GLU A 175 -3.25 4.69 -28.38
N ILE A 176 -2.29 5.58 -28.15
CA ILE A 176 -2.57 6.95 -27.71
C ILE A 176 -2.96 7.77 -28.95
N LYS A 177 -4.26 7.97 -29.15
CA LYS A 177 -4.75 8.84 -30.23
C LYS A 177 -4.38 10.29 -29.95
N LEU A 178 -3.70 10.93 -30.90
CA LEU A 178 -3.42 12.35 -30.84
C LEU A 178 -4.72 13.15 -30.98
N ILE A 179 -4.93 14.14 -30.10
CA ILE A 179 -6.09 15.04 -30.18
C ILE A 179 -6.02 15.90 -31.45
N ASP A 180 -4.83 16.39 -31.78
CA ASP A 180 -4.54 17.14 -33.00
C ASP A 180 -3.24 16.62 -33.62
N PRO A 181 -3.29 15.90 -34.74
CA PRO A 181 -2.10 15.32 -35.38
C PRO A 181 -1.19 16.38 -36.02
N THR A 182 -1.65 17.62 -36.19
CA THR A 182 -0.88 18.70 -36.81
C THR A 182 -0.20 19.62 -35.79
N LYS A 183 -0.45 19.40 -34.50
CA LYS A 183 0.05 20.25 -33.42
C LYS A 183 1.57 20.11 -33.25
N VAL A 184 2.29 21.19 -33.52
CA VAL A 184 3.74 21.29 -33.32
C VAL A 184 4.04 21.78 -31.89
N ILE A 185 4.51 20.88 -31.02
CA ILE A 185 4.88 21.20 -29.62
C ILE A 185 6.28 21.83 -29.53
N ARG A 186 6.40 23.09 -29.12
CA ARG A 186 7.72 23.69 -28.84
C ARG A 186 8.26 23.17 -27.51
N TYR A 187 9.32 22.37 -27.53
CA TYR A 187 9.99 21.88 -26.32
C TYR A 187 11.39 22.48 -26.17
N ARG A 188 11.88 22.49 -24.93
CA ARG A 188 13.27 22.86 -24.62
C ARG A 188 14.14 21.61 -24.75
N THR A 189 15.17 21.67 -25.57
CA THR A 189 16.11 20.55 -25.72
C THR A 189 16.87 20.34 -24.41
N PRO A 190 16.83 19.12 -23.82
CA PRO A 190 17.63 18.83 -22.64
C PRO A 190 19.12 18.93 -23.00
N ARG A 191 19.92 19.53 -22.12
CA ARG A 191 21.38 19.60 -22.28
C ARG A 191 22.00 18.46 -21.47
N CYS A 192 22.80 17.63 -22.13
CA CYS A 192 23.62 16.63 -21.44
C CYS A 192 24.95 17.29 -21.01
N PRO A 193 25.35 17.19 -19.72
CA PRO A 193 26.69 17.57 -19.28
C PRO A 193 27.78 16.81 -20.06
N GLU A 194 28.92 17.45 -20.33
CA GLU A 194 30.02 16.85 -21.13
C GLU A 194 30.50 15.52 -20.54
N THR A 195 30.59 15.45 -19.22
CA THR A 195 31.05 14.26 -18.47
C THR A 195 30.15 13.03 -18.64
N LEU A 196 28.91 13.21 -19.08
CA LEU A 196 27.93 12.13 -19.26
C LEU A 196 27.65 11.83 -20.74
N LYS A 197 28.32 12.50 -21.68
CA LYS A 197 28.07 12.30 -23.11
C LYS A 197 28.40 10.88 -23.57
N GLU A 198 29.54 10.34 -23.15
CA GLU A 198 29.94 8.98 -23.53
C GLU A 198 28.93 7.94 -23.03
N GLN A 199 28.55 8.03 -21.75
CA GLN A 199 27.52 7.15 -21.17
C GLN A 199 26.18 7.25 -21.90
N LEU A 200 25.79 8.46 -22.34
CA LEU A 200 24.57 8.65 -23.11
C LEU A 200 24.67 8.01 -24.51
N ILE A 201 25.82 8.14 -25.18
CA ILE A 201 26.06 7.53 -26.49
C ILE A 201 26.00 6.01 -26.39
N ASP A 202 26.66 5.43 -25.38
CA ASP A 202 26.63 3.97 -25.16
C ASP A 202 25.21 3.48 -24.93
N LYS A 203 24.42 4.20 -24.12
CA LYS A 203 23.01 3.89 -23.88
C LYS A 203 22.16 4.00 -25.15
N ILE A 204 22.37 5.05 -25.97
CA ILE A 204 21.69 5.21 -27.26
C ILE A 204 21.99 4.01 -28.14
N ASN A 205 23.27 3.64 -28.28
CA ASN A 205 23.70 2.53 -29.14
C ASN A 205 23.13 1.20 -28.65
N GLN A 206 23.14 0.96 -27.34
CA GLN A 206 22.56 -0.24 -26.73
C GLN A 206 21.06 -0.35 -27.05
N TYR A 207 20.30 0.74 -26.88
CA TYR A 207 18.85 0.73 -27.08
C TYR A 207 18.45 0.70 -28.56
N VAL A 208 19.26 1.29 -29.44
CA VAL A 208 19.08 1.16 -30.90
C VAL A 208 19.36 -0.27 -31.35
N THR A 209 20.41 -0.91 -30.82
CA THR A 209 20.75 -2.30 -31.12
C THR A 209 19.67 -3.27 -30.62
N ALA A 210 19.11 -3.00 -29.43
CA ALA A 210 18.00 -3.76 -28.85
C ALA A 210 16.65 -3.54 -29.57
N GLY A 211 16.58 -2.62 -30.55
CA GLY A 211 15.35 -2.26 -31.25
C GLY A 211 14.34 -1.45 -30.41
N TRP A 212 14.71 -1.06 -29.19
CA TRP A 212 13.90 -0.22 -28.32
C TRP A 212 13.78 1.21 -28.85
N TRP A 213 14.88 1.74 -29.38
CA TRP A 213 14.93 3.07 -29.99
C TRP A 213 15.17 2.97 -31.49
N ARG A 214 14.52 3.86 -32.25
CA ARG A 214 14.76 4.03 -33.68
C ARG A 214 15.20 5.46 -33.95
N GLN A 215 16.34 5.62 -34.60
CA GLN A 215 16.77 6.94 -35.06
C GLN A 215 15.81 7.45 -36.13
N THR A 216 15.31 8.67 -35.96
CA THR A 216 14.42 9.34 -36.91
C THR A 216 14.78 10.81 -37.04
N SER A 217 14.71 11.35 -38.26
CA SER A 217 14.92 12.77 -38.54
C SER A 217 13.58 13.50 -38.62
N THR A 218 13.04 13.85 -37.46
CA THR A 218 11.83 14.68 -37.37
C THR A 218 12.16 16.06 -36.80
N GLN A 219 11.32 17.05 -37.07
CA GLN A 219 11.45 18.37 -36.41
C GLN A 219 11.27 18.27 -34.88
N GLN A 220 10.76 17.13 -34.39
CA GLN A 220 10.47 16.84 -32.98
C GLN A 220 10.94 15.42 -32.62
N ALA A 221 12.24 15.17 -32.71
CA ALA A 221 12.82 13.90 -32.29
C ALA A 221 13.09 13.94 -30.79
N VAL A 222 12.26 13.24 -30.03
CA VAL A 222 12.47 12.92 -28.61
C VAL A 222 12.47 11.40 -28.51
N PRO A 223 13.17 10.76 -27.55
CA PRO A 223 12.95 9.37 -27.25
C PRO A 223 11.48 9.18 -26.84
N VAL A 224 10.67 8.67 -27.76
CA VAL A 224 9.29 8.27 -27.50
C VAL A 224 9.33 6.75 -27.38
N THR A 225 8.93 6.22 -26.23
CA THR A 225 8.74 4.79 -26.05
C THR A 225 7.55 4.38 -26.90
N GLY A 226 7.79 3.54 -27.92
CA GLY A 226 6.74 2.94 -28.75
C GLY A 226 6.01 1.80 -28.06
#